data_AF-G8TTZ8-F1
#
_entry.id   AF-G8TTZ8-F1
#
_cell.length_a   1.000
_cell.length_b   1.000
_cell.length_c   1.000
_cell.angle_alpha   90.00
_cell.angle_beta   90.00
_cell.angle_gamma   90.00
#
_symmetry.space_group_name_H-M   'P 1'
#
loop_
_entity.id
_entity.type
_entity.pdbx_description
1 polymer ?
#
loop_
_entity_poly.entity_id
_entity_poly.type
_entity_poly.pdbx_seq_one_letter_code
_entity_poly.pdbx_strand_id
1 'polypeptide(L)'
;MIFTQKAKTRVFLIGTALWLGMAGITGCGHSAPPSSHSKHPPARKTSVAKPQSRRSGAPTSPAPRTAAPAVPVGNVKAGAALFQKSCQSCHGPQGSGSHSGPALKASALVISRFGTQSALEGFIAHNMPASNPGSLSPQQAADAAAYVWHLAKEPPPPKKPLGKAGHHH
;
A
#
# COMPACT_ATOMS: atom_id res chain seq x y z
N MET A 1 -46.58 2.21 13.17
CA MET A 1 -45.78 1.64 14.29
C MET A 1 -44.46 2.40 14.34
N ILE A 2 -44.34 3.36 15.26
CA ILE A 2 -43.22 4.30 15.37
C ILE A 2 -42.28 3.75 16.45
N PHE A 3 -41.06 3.36 16.08
CA PHE A 3 -40.04 2.91 17.02
C PHE A 3 -39.14 4.08 17.44
N THR A 4 -39.41 4.61 18.63
CA THR A 4 -38.56 5.58 19.33
C THR A 4 -37.42 4.83 20.03
N GLN A 5 -36.19 4.89 19.49
CA GLN A 5 -35.00 4.40 20.19
C GLN A 5 -34.44 5.52 21.07
N LYS A 6 -34.58 5.34 22.39
CA LYS A 6 -34.10 6.22 23.44
C LYS A 6 -32.62 5.96 23.69
N ALA A 7 -31.78 6.95 23.35
CA ALA A 7 -30.35 6.93 23.57
C ALA A 7 -30.02 6.72 25.06
N LYS A 8 -29.24 5.66 25.36
CA LYS A 8 -28.66 5.42 26.68
C LYS A 8 -27.22 5.91 26.69
N THR A 9 -27.05 7.12 27.21
CA THR A 9 -25.78 7.71 27.64
C THR A 9 -25.17 6.82 28.72
N ARG A 10 -24.05 6.14 28.44
CA ARG A 10 -23.22 5.51 29.47
C ARG A 10 -21.92 6.30 29.60
N VAL A 11 -21.91 7.14 30.64
CA VAL A 11 -20.72 7.70 31.26
C VAL A 11 -19.89 6.54 31.80
N PHE A 12 -18.66 6.36 31.32
CA PHE A 12 -17.66 5.53 31.99
C PHE A 12 -16.53 6.44 32.46
N LEU A 13 -16.49 6.57 33.78
CA LEU A 13 -15.54 7.27 34.60
C LEU A 13 -14.27 6.42 34.77
N ILE A 14 -13.12 7.09 34.65
CA ILE A 14 -11.88 6.95 35.42
C ILE A 14 -11.15 5.60 35.37
N GLY A 15 -9.88 5.64 34.95
CA GLY A 15 -8.93 4.54 35.12
C GLY A 15 -7.51 4.93 34.73
N THR A 16 -6.93 5.90 35.45
CA THR A 16 -5.49 6.20 35.39
C THR A 16 -4.70 5.06 36.01
N ALA A 17 -4.01 4.25 35.20
CA ALA A 17 -3.00 3.32 35.66
C ALA A 17 -1.64 3.70 35.04
N LEU A 18 -0.85 4.29 35.91
CA LEU A 18 0.57 4.63 35.81
C LEU A 18 1.37 3.39 35.36
N TRP A 19 2.13 3.50 34.27
CA TRP A 19 3.18 2.54 33.91
C TRP A 19 4.50 3.28 33.80
N LEU A 20 5.22 3.35 34.93
CA LEU A 20 6.66 3.52 34.94
C LEU A 20 7.29 2.19 34.50
N GLY A 21 8.13 2.21 33.48
CA GLY A 21 8.86 1.02 33.03
C GLY A 21 9.98 1.37 32.06
N MET A 22 11.10 1.81 32.62
CA MET A 22 12.38 2.00 31.93
C MET A 22 13.05 0.63 31.65
N ALA A 23 13.43 0.40 30.40
CA ALA A 23 14.47 -0.56 29.97
C ALA A 23 15.07 0.03 28.68
N GLY A 24 16.34 0.42 28.63
CA GLY A 24 17.47 -0.46 28.27
C GLY A 24 17.34 -0.84 26.79
N ILE A 25 18.26 -0.61 25.86
CA ILE A 25 19.71 -0.77 25.87
C ILE A 25 20.22 -0.19 24.54
N THR A 26 21.18 0.72 24.60
CA THR A 26 21.90 1.22 23.42
C THR A 26 22.95 0.20 23.03
N GLY A 27 22.75 -0.46 21.89
CA GLY A 27 23.77 -1.31 21.30
C GLY A 27 23.31 -1.90 19.99
N CYS A 28 24.02 -1.56 18.91
CA CYS A 28 24.31 -2.42 17.75
C CYS A 28 25.02 -1.60 16.66
N GLY A 29 26.35 -1.56 16.73
CA GLY A 29 27.18 -1.17 15.61
C GLY A 29 27.10 -2.22 14.51
N HIS A 30 26.99 -1.77 13.26
CA HIS A 30 27.15 -2.63 12.08
C HIS A 30 27.94 -1.88 11.03
N SER A 31 29.23 -2.21 10.97
CA SER A 31 30.19 -1.80 9.94
C SER A 31 29.77 -2.38 8.59
N ALA A 32 29.58 -1.50 7.60
CA ALA A 32 29.31 -1.88 6.22
C ALA A 32 30.63 -2.14 5.46
N PRO A 33 30.72 -3.16 4.58
CA PRO A 33 31.82 -3.32 3.64
C PRO A 33 31.48 -2.73 2.26
N PRO A 34 32.40 -2.03 1.56
CA PRO A 34 32.25 -1.77 0.13
C PRO A 34 32.91 -2.85 -0.74
N SER A 35 32.06 -3.50 -1.54
CA SER A 35 32.20 -3.74 -2.99
C SER A 35 33.51 -4.32 -3.53
N SER A 36 33.57 -5.65 -3.67
CA SER A 36 34.47 -6.32 -4.61
C SER A 36 33.94 -6.17 -6.04
N HIS A 37 34.62 -5.36 -6.85
CA HIS A 37 34.47 -5.35 -8.31
C HIS A 37 35.09 -6.62 -8.91
N SER A 38 34.25 -7.59 -9.28
CA SER A 38 34.70 -8.71 -10.11
C SER A 38 34.75 -8.30 -11.58
N LYS A 39 35.98 -8.37 -12.10
CA LYS A 39 36.40 -8.15 -13.48
C LYS A 39 35.66 -9.05 -14.47
N HIS A 40 35.24 -8.48 -15.60
CA HIS A 40 34.81 -9.21 -16.79
C HIS A 40 35.99 -9.96 -17.44
N PRO A 41 35.85 -11.24 -17.81
CA PRO A 41 36.73 -11.87 -18.79
C PRO A 41 36.24 -11.61 -20.23
N PRO A 42 37.16 -11.55 -21.22
CA PRO A 42 36.81 -11.30 -22.62
C PRO A 42 36.24 -12.54 -23.33
N ALA A 43 35.37 -12.24 -24.28
CA ALA A 43 34.74 -13.17 -25.22
C ALA A 43 35.73 -14.13 -25.90
N ARG A 44 35.37 -15.42 -25.95
CA ARG A 44 36.01 -16.39 -26.85
C ARG A 44 34.97 -17.19 -27.65
N LYS A 45 34.83 -16.74 -28.89
CA LYS A 45 34.67 -17.47 -30.16
C LYS A 45 33.91 -18.81 -30.18
N THR A 46 32.87 -18.78 -31.01
CA THR A 46 32.14 -19.88 -31.65
C THR A 46 33.03 -21.02 -32.16
N SER A 47 32.69 -22.26 -31.82
CA SER A 47 33.10 -23.46 -32.55
C SER A 47 31.89 -24.35 -32.75
N VAL A 48 31.56 -24.55 -34.03
CA VAL A 48 30.54 -25.47 -34.54
C VAL A 48 31.13 -26.89 -34.52
N ALA A 49 30.48 -27.81 -33.81
CA ALA A 49 30.65 -29.25 -34.03
C ALA A 49 29.38 -30.00 -33.63
N LYS A 50 28.88 -30.85 -34.52
CA LYS A 50 27.77 -31.80 -34.35
C LYS A 50 28.14 -33.06 -35.16
N PRO A 51 27.59 -34.28 -34.90
CA PRO A 51 27.01 -34.86 -33.69
C PRO A 51 27.75 -36.15 -33.26
N GLN A 52 27.77 -36.48 -31.96
CA GLN A 52 27.95 -37.88 -31.56
C GLN A 52 26.94 -38.29 -30.48
N SER A 53 26.23 -39.35 -30.83
CA SER A 53 25.21 -40.05 -30.07
C SER A 53 25.83 -40.89 -28.95
N ARG A 54 25.05 -41.04 -27.87
CA ARG A 54 25.11 -41.99 -26.74
C ARG A 54 25.64 -41.43 -25.40
N ARG A 55 24.69 -41.12 -24.51
CA ARG A 55 24.42 -41.85 -23.26
C ARG A 55 23.28 -41.16 -22.52
N SER A 56 22.42 -41.98 -21.93
CA SER A 56 21.26 -41.62 -21.12
C SER A 56 21.61 -40.55 -20.08
N GLY A 57 21.08 -39.34 -20.25
CA GLY A 57 21.09 -38.29 -19.25
C GLY A 57 19.91 -38.49 -18.31
N ALA A 58 20.20 -38.60 -17.01
CA ALA A 58 19.21 -38.54 -15.93
C ALA A 58 18.27 -37.32 -16.10
N PRO A 59 17.04 -37.34 -15.55
CA PRO A 59 16.25 -36.13 -15.45
C PRO A 59 17.03 -35.16 -14.55
N THR A 60 17.66 -34.15 -15.14
CA THR A 60 18.23 -33.02 -14.41
C THR A 60 17.05 -32.31 -13.77
N SER A 61 16.78 -32.65 -12.51
CA SER A 61 15.81 -31.96 -11.67
C SER A 61 16.16 -30.47 -11.73
N PRO A 62 15.26 -29.57 -12.15
CA PRO A 62 15.58 -28.16 -12.20
C PRO A 62 15.94 -27.72 -10.77
N ALA A 63 17.15 -27.19 -10.62
CA ALA A 63 17.59 -26.57 -9.37
C ALA A 63 16.51 -25.59 -8.88
N PRO A 64 16.23 -25.52 -7.57
CA PRO A 64 15.18 -24.66 -7.05
C PRO A 64 15.50 -23.21 -7.44
N ARG A 65 14.71 -22.66 -8.37
CA ARG A 65 14.70 -21.22 -8.61
C ARG A 65 14.19 -20.60 -7.31
N THR A 66 15.04 -19.84 -6.63
CA THR A 66 14.62 -19.00 -5.52
C THR A 66 13.45 -18.16 -6.02
N ALA A 67 12.24 -18.47 -5.54
CA ALA A 67 11.06 -17.74 -5.97
C ALA A 67 11.28 -16.26 -5.66
N ALA A 68 11.03 -15.39 -6.64
CA ALA A 68 11.01 -13.96 -6.38
C ALA A 68 10.05 -13.69 -5.20
N PRO A 69 10.37 -12.73 -4.32
CA PRO A 69 9.50 -12.41 -3.20
C PRO A 69 8.10 -12.10 -3.72
N ALA A 70 7.10 -12.76 -3.15
CA ALA A 70 5.71 -12.58 -3.55
C ALA A 70 5.28 -11.14 -3.28
N VAL A 71 4.67 -10.50 -4.28
CA VAL A 71 4.04 -9.18 -4.11
C VAL A 71 2.90 -9.35 -3.10
N PRO A 72 2.85 -8.55 -2.01
CA PRO A 72 1.80 -8.65 -1.02
C PRO A 72 0.42 -8.43 -1.64
N VAL A 73 -0.55 -9.27 -1.30
CA VAL A 73 -1.94 -9.08 -1.76
C VAL A 73 -2.66 -8.18 -0.76
N GLY A 74 -3.14 -7.03 -1.22
CA GLY A 74 -3.82 -6.05 -0.36
C GLY A 74 -5.23 -6.47 0.07
N ASN A 75 -5.59 -6.16 1.32
CA ASN A 75 -6.90 -6.38 1.91
C ASN A 75 -7.64 -5.05 2.13
N VAL A 76 -8.78 -4.87 1.45
CA VAL A 76 -9.59 -3.63 1.51
C VAL A 76 -10.04 -3.29 2.94
N LYS A 77 -10.41 -4.28 3.77
CA LYS A 77 -10.88 -4.05 5.14
C LYS A 77 -9.74 -3.62 6.07
N ALA A 78 -8.57 -4.24 5.94
CA ALA A 78 -7.38 -3.81 6.67
C ALA A 78 -6.94 -2.40 6.23
N GLY A 79 -6.97 -2.14 4.91
CA GLY A 79 -6.69 -0.85 4.33
C GLY A 79 -7.62 0.26 4.82
N ALA A 80 -8.92 -0.02 4.95
CA ALA A 80 -9.88 0.93 5.51
C ALA A 80 -9.55 1.31 6.96
N ALA A 81 -9.19 0.34 7.80
CA ALA A 81 -8.82 0.58 9.19
C ALA A 81 -7.51 1.37 9.30
N LEU A 82 -6.53 1.09 8.43
CA LEU A 82 -5.30 1.86 8.33
C LEU A 82 -5.56 3.29 7.85
N PHE A 83 -6.40 3.45 6.83
CA PHE A 83 -6.74 4.75 6.26
C PHE A 83 -7.34 5.70 7.30
N GLN A 84 -8.28 5.20 8.11
CA GLN A 84 -8.89 5.97 9.20
C GLN A 84 -7.86 6.49 10.21
N LYS A 85 -6.81 5.71 10.48
CA LYS A 85 -5.77 6.05 11.47
C LYS A 85 -4.69 6.97 10.92
N SER A 86 -4.31 6.80 9.64
CA SER A 86 -3.07 7.36 9.12
C SER A 86 -3.22 8.24 7.88
N CYS A 87 -4.37 8.21 7.20
CA CYS A 87 -4.55 8.89 5.91
C CYS A 87 -5.69 9.91 5.94
N GLN A 88 -6.74 9.65 6.73
CA GLN A 88 -7.97 10.42 6.79
C GLN A 88 -7.76 11.88 7.24
N SER A 89 -6.76 12.17 8.07
CA SER A 89 -6.47 13.53 8.53
C SER A 89 -6.18 14.49 7.37
N CYS A 90 -5.52 14.00 6.31
CA CYS A 90 -5.21 14.80 5.12
C CYS A 90 -6.21 14.54 3.98
N HIS A 91 -6.60 13.29 3.74
CA HIS A 91 -7.45 12.92 2.60
C HIS A 91 -8.95 12.93 2.92
N GLY A 92 -9.34 13.37 4.12
CA GLY A 92 -10.72 13.43 4.56
C GLY A 92 -11.35 12.07 4.85
N PRO A 93 -12.52 12.04 5.52
CA PRO A 93 -13.24 10.81 5.80
C PRO A 93 -13.54 10.03 4.52
N GLN A 94 -13.18 8.75 4.48
CA GLN A 94 -13.38 7.87 3.32
C GLN A 94 -12.81 8.46 2.01
N GLY A 95 -11.72 9.23 2.09
CA GLY A 95 -11.07 9.80 0.91
C GLY A 95 -11.84 10.92 0.25
N SER A 96 -12.71 11.63 0.98
CA SER A 96 -13.49 12.78 0.45
C SER A 96 -12.64 13.96 -0.03
N GLY A 97 -11.37 14.00 0.36
CA GLY A 97 -10.48 15.16 0.22
C GLY A 97 -10.67 16.14 1.37
N SER A 98 -9.66 16.99 1.54
CA SER A 98 -9.67 18.15 2.43
C SER A 98 -8.73 19.24 1.88
N HIS A 99 -8.55 20.34 2.61
CA HIS A 99 -7.52 21.33 2.27
C HIS A 99 -6.10 20.75 2.33
N SER A 100 -5.87 19.75 3.18
CA SER A 100 -4.57 19.13 3.40
C SER A 100 -4.25 17.98 2.45
N GLY A 101 -5.21 17.55 1.61
CA GLY A 101 -4.99 16.43 0.71
C GLY A 101 -6.13 16.20 -0.29
N PRO A 102 -5.82 15.75 -1.51
CA PRO A 102 -6.81 15.59 -2.58
C PRO A 102 -7.85 14.52 -2.26
N ALA A 103 -9.00 14.63 -2.91
CA ALA A 103 -10.02 13.59 -2.91
C ALA A 103 -9.55 12.34 -3.64
N LEU A 104 -9.74 11.19 -2.99
CA LEU A 104 -9.36 9.88 -3.48
C LEU A 104 -10.59 9.06 -3.91
N LYS A 105 -11.76 9.32 -3.33
CA LYS A 105 -13.02 8.65 -3.70
C LYS A 105 -13.54 9.11 -5.06
N ALA A 106 -14.10 8.18 -5.84
CA ALA A 106 -14.63 8.43 -7.18
C ALA A 106 -13.67 9.25 -8.06
N SER A 107 -12.36 9.05 -7.88
CA SER A 107 -11.32 9.92 -8.42
C SER A 107 -10.78 9.33 -9.71
N ALA A 108 -11.29 9.83 -10.84
CA ALA A 108 -10.75 9.50 -12.16
C ALA A 108 -9.24 9.83 -12.27
N LEU A 109 -8.77 10.81 -11.50
CA LEU A 109 -7.38 11.23 -11.42
C LEU A 109 -6.50 10.13 -10.81
N VAL A 110 -6.95 9.44 -9.76
CA VAL A 110 -6.22 8.30 -9.19
C VAL A 110 -6.12 7.18 -10.24
N ILE A 111 -7.22 6.89 -10.93
CA ILE A 111 -7.24 5.83 -11.95
C ILE A 111 -6.32 6.16 -13.13
N SER A 112 -6.40 7.37 -13.69
CA SER A 112 -5.59 7.77 -14.84
C SER A 112 -4.12 7.97 -14.50
N ARG A 113 -3.80 8.45 -13.29
CA ARG A 113 -2.41 8.74 -12.88
C ARG A 113 -1.59 7.49 -12.61
N PHE A 114 -2.19 6.45 -12.05
CA PHE A 114 -1.49 5.22 -11.65
C PHE A 114 -1.76 4.06 -12.62
N GLY A 115 -2.92 4.00 -13.27
CA GLY A 115 -3.29 2.95 -14.21
C GLY A 115 -3.57 1.57 -13.58
N THR A 116 -2.83 1.21 -12.52
CA THR A 116 -2.99 -0.05 -11.78
C THR A 116 -2.92 0.16 -10.27
N GLN A 117 -3.49 -0.78 -9.51
CA GLN A 117 -3.38 -0.79 -8.05
C GLN A 117 -1.93 -0.96 -7.58
N SER A 118 -1.13 -1.77 -8.28
CA SER A 118 0.27 -2.01 -7.90
C SER A 118 1.15 -0.76 -8.11
N ALA A 119 0.88 0.04 -9.14
CA ALA A 119 1.54 1.34 -9.30
C ALA A 119 1.16 2.32 -8.18
N LEU A 120 -0.10 2.31 -7.74
CA LEU A 120 -0.55 3.08 -6.58
C LEU A 120 0.10 2.59 -5.28
N GLU A 121 0.23 1.27 -5.09
CA GLU A 121 0.94 0.68 -3.96
C GLU A 121 2.38 1.16 -3.89
N GLY A 122 3.13 1.09 -4.99
CA GLY A 122 4.52 1.57 -5.03
C GLY A 122 4.60 3.06 -4.68
N PHE A 123 3.66 3.87 -5.16
CA PHE A 123 3.59 5.28 -4.77
C PHE A 123 3.34 5.43 -3.26
N ILE A 124 2.35 4.72 -2.71
CA ILE A 124 2.01 4.77 -1.28
C ILE A 124 3.19 4.33 -0.44
N ALA A 125 3.84 3.21 -0.78
CA ALA A 125 4.97 2.66 -0.04
C ALA A 125 6.12 3.65 0.11
N HIS A 126 6.39 4.47 -0.91
CA HIS A 126 7.55 5.36 -0.93
C HIS A 126 7.25 6.83 -0.63
N ASN A 127 6.00 7.27 -0.76
CA ASN A 127 5.64 8.69 -0.67
C ASN A 127 4.58 8.98 0.39
N MET A 128 3.93 7.95 0.94
CA MET A 128 2.88 8.11 1.93
C MET A 128 3.20 7.34 3.22
N PRO A 129 2.76 7.87 4.39
CA PRO A 129 2.19 9.19 4.60
C PRO A 129 3.20 10.31 4.27
N ALA A 130 2.73 11.45 3.77
CA ALA A 130 3.61 12.57 3.39
C ALA A 130 4.47 13.08 4.57
N SER A 131 4.00 12.91 5.80
CA SER A 131 4.74 13.26 7.01
C SER A 131 5.86 12.28 7.38
N ASN A 132 5.80 11.03 6.87
CA ASN A 132 6.81 10.01 7.13
C ASN A 132 6.85 8.97 5.98
N PRO A 133 7.39 9.33 4.81
CA PRO A 133 7.43 8.43 3.66
C PRO A 133 8.27 7.18 3.94
N GLY A 134 7.83 6.01 3.45
CA GLY A 134 8.53 4.74 3.69
C GLY A 134 8.24 4.09 5.05
N SER A 135 7.35 4.67 5.86
CA SER A 135 7.03 4.15 7.21
C SER A 135 6.04 2.98 7.22
N LEU A 136 5.33 2.73 6.12
CA LEU A 136 4.40 1.62 6.01
C LEU A 136 5.15 0.33 5.67
N SER A 137 4.78 -0.77 6.31
CA SER A 137 5.23 -2.08 5.88
C SER A 137 4.72 -2.39 4.46
N PRO A 138 5.36 -3.31 3.72
CA PRO A 138 4.89 -3.71 2.39
C PRO A 138 3.41 -4.15 2.38
N GLN A 139 2.99 -4.93 3.39
CA GLN A 139 1.60 -5.34 3.51
C GLN A 139 0.66 -4.16 3.80
N GLN A 140 1.07 -3.21 4.65
CA GLN A 140 0.27 -2.01 4.93
C GLN A 140 0.11 -1.13 3.69
N ALA A 141 1.15 -0.99 2.87
CA ALA A 141 1.08 -0.26 1.62
C ALA A 141 0.13 -0.96 0.62
N ALA A 142 0.20 -2.29 0.50
CA ALA A 142 -0.70 -3.07 -0.33
C ALA A 142 -2.17 -2.96 0.13
N ASP A 143 -2.42 -3.05 1.43
CA ASP A 143 -3.75 -2.88 2.03
C ASP A 143 -4.31 -1.48 1.79
N ALA A 144 -3.50 -0.43 2.02
CA ALA A 144 -3.88 0.94 1.76
C ALA A 144 -4.18 1.17 0.27
N ALA A 145 -3.34 0.65 -0.63
CA ALA A 145 -3.57 0.73 -2.07
C ALA A 145 -4.85 0.04 -2.48
N ALA A 146 -5.14 -1.16 -1.95
CA ALA A 146 -6.39 -1.87 -2.22
C ALA A 146 -7.62 -1.05 -1.81
N TYR A 147 -7.58 -0.42 -0.63
CA TYR A 147 -8.68 0.42 -0.16
C TYR A 147 -8.84 1.71 -0.97
N VAL A 148 -7.74 2.43 -1.25
CA VAL A 148 -7.79 3.66 -2.06
C VAL A 148 -8.24 3.37 -3.49
N TRP A 149 -7.77 2.25 -4.07
CA TRP A 149 -8.19 1.80 -5.39
C TRP A 149 -9.68 1.45 -5.42
N HIS A 150 -10.20 0.81 -4.38
CA HIS A 150 -11.62 0.56 -4.21
C HIS A 150 -12.42 1.87 -4.16
N LEU A 151 -12.03 2.82 -3.30
CA LEU A 151 -12.68 4.15 -3.21
C LEU A 151 -12.66 4.90 -4.54
N ALA A 152 -11.55 4.87 -5.26
CA ALA A 152 -11.40 5.58 -6.54
C ALA A 152 -12.34 5.05 -7.62
N LYS A 153 -12.67 3.75 -7.57
CA LYS A 153 -13.57 3.08 -8.52
C LYS A 153 -15.04 3.15 -8.15
N GLU A 154 -15.37 3.52 -6.91
CA GLU A 154 -16.78 3.73 -6.54
C GLU A 154 -17.39 4.86 -7.39
N PRO A 155 -18.59 4.66 -7.96
CA PRO A 155 -19.26 5.73 -8.70
C PRO A 155 -19.53 6.94 -7.79
N PRO A 156 -19.31 8.17 -8.27
CA PRO A 156 -19.59 9.35 -7.47
C PRO A 156 -21.08 9.38 -7.08
N PRO A 157 -21.42 9.88 -5.87
CA PRO A 157 -22.82 10.07 -5.53
C PRO A 157 -23.50 10.98 -6.57
N PRO A 158 -24.78 10.72 -6.93
CA PRO A 158 -25.48 11.55 -7.89
C PRO A 158 -25.47 13.00 -7.40
N LYS A 159 -25.06 13.91 -8.28
CA LYS A 159 -25.09 15.35 -8.00
C LYS A 159 -26.56 15.69 -7.73
N LYS A 160 -26.92 16.20 -6.55
CA LYS A 160 -28.26 16.79 -6.36
C LYS A 160 -28.43 17.82 -7.48
N PRO A 161 -29.53 17.79 -8.25
CA PRO A 161 -29.74 18.78 -9.29
C PRO A 161 -29.69 20.15 -8.63
N LEU A 162 -28.78 21.00 -9.11
CA LEU A 162 -28.66 22.38 -8.66
C LEU A 162 -30.01 23.03 -8.91
N GLY A 163 -30.75 23.28 -7.84
CA GLY A 163 -32.07 23.90 -7.89
C GLY A 163 -31.98 25.17 -8.73
N LYS A 164 -32.85 25.28 -9.73
CA LYS A 164 -32.92 26.45 -10.61
C LYS A 164 -33.03 27.69 -9.72
N ALA A 165 -32.09 28.63 -9.87
CA ALA A 165 -32.19 29.94 -9.26
C ALA A 165 -33.47 30.60 -9.79
N GLY A 166 -34.50 30.66 -8.95
CA GLY A 166 -35.75 31.35 -9.27
C GLY A 166 -35.46 32.82 -9.50
N HIS A 167 -35.58 33.25 -10.75
CA HIS A 167 -35.61 34.66 -11.10
C HIS A 167 -37.04 35.13 -10.79
N HIS A 168 -37.18 35.88 -9.71
CA HIS A 168 -38.40 36.62 -9.41
C HIS A 168 -38.40 37.89 -10.28
N HIS A 169 -39.44 38.04 -11.10
CA HIS A 169 -39.74 39.23 -11.87
C HIS A 169 -40.44 40.28 -11.00
#